data_AF-A0A5D4TXG1-F1
#
_entry.id   AF-A0A5D4TXG1-F1
#
_cell.length_a   1.000
_cell.length_b   1.000
_cell.length_c   1.000
_cell.angle_alpha   90.00
_cell.angle_beta   90.00
_cell.angle_gamma   90.00
#
_symmetry.space_group_name_H-M   'P 1'
#
loop_
_entity.id
_entity.type
_entity.pdbx_description
1 polymer ?
#
loop_
_entity_poly.entity_id
_entity_poly.type
_entity_poly.pdbx_seq_one_letter_code
_entity_poly.pdbx_strand_id
1 'polypeptide(L)' 'MKHESITPNTRDEIKEVFVDGLQRDLSPEEEGLITGWTQTFNKSERATIINMLKELLNKHKKHD' A
#
# COMPACT_ATOMS: atom_id res chain seq x y z
N MET A 1 6.96 -16.74 -23.99
CA MET A 1 6.71 -15.64 -23.04
C MET A 1 7.17 -16.13 -21.66
N LYS A 2 8.25 -15.55 -21.12
CA LYS A 2 8.78 -15.93 -19.81
C LYS A 2 7.78 -15.44 -18.76
N HIS A 3 7.20 -16.37 -18.01
CA HIS A 3 6.43 -16.03 -16.82
C HIS A 3 7.46 -15.54 -15.79
N GLU A 4 7.60 -14.23 -15.67
CA GLU A 4 8.30 -13.63 -14.54
C GLU A 4 7.53 -14.04 -13.28
N SER A 5 8.20 -14.85 -12.46
CA SER A 5 7.68 -15.35 -11.21
C SER A 5 7.41 -14.16 -10.30
N ILE A 6 6.14 -13.89 -10.00
CA ILE A 6 5.72 -12.88 -9.03
C ILE A 6 6.37 -13.25 -7.70
N THR A 7 7.39 -12.50 -7.30
CA THR A 7 8.10 -12.70 -6.04
C THR A 7 7.11 -12.54 -4.88
N PRO A 8 6.94 -13.57 -4.02
CA PRO A 8 5.92 -13.61 -2.97
C PRO A 8 6.20 -12.68 -1.78
N ASN A 9 7.30 -11.92 -1.81
CA ASN A 9 7.71 -11.00 -0.76
C ASN A 9 7.22 -9.55 -0.95
N THR A 10 6.45 -9.28 -2.00
CA THR A 10 5.75 -7.99 -2.17
C THR A 10 4.44 -8.01 -1.38
N ARG A 11 4.49 -8.37 -0.09
CA ARG A 11 3.33 -8.31 0.81
C ARG A 11 3.04 -6.82 1.01
N ASP A 12 2.15 -6.32 0.14
CA ASP A 12 1.64 -4.98 -0.07
C ASP A 12 2.21 -3.85 0.82
N GLU A 13 3.30 -3.23 0.36
CA GLU A 13 3.82 -1.97 0.90
C GLU A 13 2.73 -0.89 1.05
N ILE A 14 1.70 -0.91 0.18
CA ILE A 14 0.54 -0.02 0.30
C ILE A 14 -0.27 -0.36 1.56
N LYS A 15 -0.50 -1.63 1.89
CA LYS A 15 -1.19 -2.05 3.12
C LYS A 15 -0.43 -1.60 4.36
N GLU A 16 0.89 -1.74 4.38
CA GLU A 16 1.73 -1.28 5.50
C GLU A 16 1.52 0.21 5.78
N VAL A 17 1.45 1.04 4.72
CA VAL A 17 1.17 2.47 4.87
C VAL A 17 -0.20 2.72 5.51
N PHE A 18 -1.22 1.91 5.21
CA PHE A 18 -2.53 2.04 5.85
C PHE A 18 -2.51 1.60 7.31
N VAL A 19 -1.87 0.48 7.64
CA VAL A 19 -1.75 0.02 9.04
C VAL A 19 -1.01 1.06 9.88
N ASP A 20 0.12 1.57 9.36
CA ASP A 20 0.90 2.62 10.00
C ASP A 20 0.13 3.95 10.10
N GLY A 21 -0.67 4.28 9.09
CA GLY A 21 -1.46 5.51 9.08
C GLY A 21 -2.64 5.47 10.05
N LEU A 22 -3.35 4.34 10.09
CA LEU A 22 -4.54 4.13 10.90
C LEU A 22 -4.23 3.70 12.34
N GLN A 23 -2.98 3.29 12.61
CA GLN A 23 -2.55 2.77 13.91
C GLN A 23 -3.40 1.57 14.38
N ARG A 24 -3.86 0.75 13.44
CA ARG A 24 -4.62 -0.48 13.68
C ARG A 24 -4.47 -1.45 12.51
N ASP A 25 -4.76 -2.72 12.76
CA ASP A 25 -4.87 -3.71 11.71
C ASP A 25 -6.07 -3.43 10.79
N LEU A 26 -5.93 -3.91 9.55
CA LEU A 26 -7.00 -3.89 8.56
C LEU A 26 -7.93 -5.09 8.78
N SER A 27 -9.22 -4.86 8.65
CA SER A 27 -10.18 -5.95 8.57
C SER A 27 -10.02 -6.73 7.25
N PRO A 28 -10.48 -7.99 7.17
CA PRO A 28 -10.40 -8.78 5.94
C PRO A 28 -11.06 -8.10 4.71
N GLU A 29 -12.12 -7.33 4.93
CA GLU A 29 -12.79 -6.56 3.88
C GLU A 29 -11.90 -5.42 3.37
N GLU A 30 -11.29 -4.65 4.27
CA GLU A 30 -10.36 -3.57 3.92
C GLU A 30 -9.12 -4.09 3.18
N GLU A 31 -8.56 -5.23 3.64
CA GLU A 31 -7.47 -5.89 2.94
C GLU A 31 -7.87 -6.32 1.53
N GLY A 32 -9.08 -6.87 1.36
CA GLY A 32 -9.63 -7.26 0.07
C GLY A 32 -9.78 -6.09 -0.88
N LEU A 33 -10.31 -4.96 -0.38
CA LEU A 33 -10.46 -3.72 -1.16
C LEU A 33 -9.11 -3.14 -1.59
N ILE A 34 -8.14 -3.06 -0.68
CA ILE A 34 -6.80 -2.54 -1.00
C ILE A 34 -6.12 -3.45 -2.02
N THR A 35 -6.18 -4.76 -1.82
CA THR A 35 -5.61 -5.72 -2.78
C THR A 35 -6.25 -5.58 -4.16
N GLY A 36 -7.59 -5.50 -4.20
CA GLY A 36 -8.33 -5.34 -5.46
C GLY A 36 -8.02 -4.03 -6.18
N TRP A 37 -7.82 -2.94 -5.43
CA TRP A 37 -7.44 -1.63 -5.96
C TRP A 37 -6.01 -1.61 -6.52
N THR A 38 -5.04 -2.23 -5.84
CA THR A 38 -3.61 -2.09 -6.16
C THR A 38 -3.06 -3.23 -7.03
N GLN A 39 -3.83 -4.29 -7.26
CA GLN A 39 -3.37 -5.48 -8.00
C GLN A 39 -2.85 -5.16 -9.42
N THR A 40 -3.41 -4.15 -10.08
CA THR A 40 -3.06 -3.80 -11.47
C THR A 40 -1.85 -2.86 -11.56
N PHE A 41 -1.37 -2.32 -10.44
CA PHE A 41 -0.31 -1.33 -10.45
C PHE A 41 1.04 -1.96 -10.76
N ASN A 42 1.75 -1.37 -11.71
CA ASN A 42 3.14 -1.66 -11.95
C ASN A 42 4.04 -1.06 -10.84
N LYS A 43 5.32 -1.43 -10.85
CA LYS A 43 6.29 -1.01 -9.81
C LYS A 43 6.38 0.52 -9.64
N SER A 44 6.35 1.27 -10.74
CA SER A 44 6.46 2.74 -10.70
C SER A 44 5.20 3.38 -10.13
N GLU A 45 4.03 2.87 -10.51
CA GLU A 45 2.74 3.33 -10.00
C GLU A 45 2.63 3.06 -8.50
N ARG A 46 3.00 1.85 -8.05
CA ARG A 46 3.03 1.50 -6.62
C ARG A 46 3.91 2.47 -5.82
N ALA A 47 5.15 2.70 -6.26
CA ALA A 47 6.06 3.61 -5.58
C ALA A 47 5.51 5.04 -5.50
N THR A 48 4.89 5.52 -6.58
CA THR A 48 4.26 6.85 -6.63
C THR A 48 3.13 6.97 -5.61
N ILE A 49 2.21 6.00 -5.58
CA ILE A 49 1.08 5.98 -4.65
C ILE A 49 1.56 5.89 -3.19
N ILE A 50 2.53 5.04 -2.89
CA ILE A 50 3.11 4.90 -1.54
C ILE A 50 3.67 6.24 -1.05
N ASN A 51 4.41 6.95 -1.90
CA ASN A 51 4.98 8.25 -1.53
C ASN A 51 3.88 9.28 -1.25
N MET A 52 2.85 9.35 -2.10
CA MET A 52 1.71 10.25 -1.89
C MET A 52 0.99 9.97 -0.57
N LEU A 53 0.73 8.69 -0.25
CA LEU A 53 0.09 8.30 1.00
C LEU A 53 0.96 8.65 2.23
N LYS A 54 2.26 8.39 2.17
CA LYS A 54 3.20 8.76 3.25
C LYS A 54 3.26 10.26 3.46
N GLU A 55 3.25 11.06 2.39
CA GLU A 55 3.22 12.53 2.48
C GLU A 55 1.93 13.04 3.15
N LEU A 56 0.78 12.45 2.82
CA LEU A 56 -0.50 12.79 3.47
C LEU A 56 -0.46 12.48 4.97
N LEU A 57 -0.05 11.27 5.35
CA LEU A 57 0.04 10.86 6.76
C LEU A 57 1.03 11.73 7.55
N ASN A 58 2.19 12.05 6.96
CA ASN A 58 3.19 12.90 7.60
C ASN A 58 2.71 14.35 7.77
N LYS A 59 1.84 14.87 6.89
CA LYS A 59 1.20 16.17 7.10
C LYS A 59 0.29 16.14 8.32
N HIS A 60 -0.52 15.10 8.49
CA HIS A 60 -1.41 14.97 9.65
C HIS A 60 -0.64 14.89 10.98
N LYS A 61 0.55 14.30 11.01
CA LYS A 61 1.41 14.21 12.20
C LYS A 61 2.09 15.53 12.61
N LYS A 62 2.16 16.54 11.72
CA LYS A 62 2.85 17.82 12.00
C LYS A 62 1.96 18.85 12.70
N HIS A 63 0.71 18.52 12.98
CA HIS A 63 -0.28 19.43 13.56
C HIS A 63 -0.59 19.17 15.06
N ASP A 64 0.10 18.23 15.69
CA ASP A 64 0.23 18.10 17.16
C ASP A 64 1.60 18.65 17.62
#